data_AF-A0A1M7NEQ2-F1
#
_entry.id   AF-A0A1M7NEQ2-F1
#
_cell.length_a   1.000
_cell.length_b   1.000
_cell.length_c   1.000
_cell.angle_alpha   90.00
_cell.angle_beta   90.00
_cell.angle_gamma   90.00
#
_symmetry.space_group_name_H-M   'P 1'
#
loop_
_entity.id
_entity.type
_entity.pdbx_description
1 polymer ?
#
loop_
_entity_poly.entity_id
_entity_poly.type
_entity_poly.pdbx_seq_one_letter_code
_entity_poly.pdbx_strand_id
1 'polypeptide(L)'
;QTTVASNKAATDTALNLKADLESPTLTGTPLAPTAVSGTNTTQIATTEFVTTATVALSANFVDLTNTQTISGTKNYTSDAIINGVTVGRGKFNENSNTAVGLGALESNAGYANTAIGRGALALNDNGNGNTALGYTALSNNISGVDNVSIGSSTLSNNTSGSGNTAIGNRADVATDGITNSVAIGANAIVTASNTIQLGSDGTGSHSAITDVKTSGSLTAAGYKIPTGTSAQFLMADGTISTGTAEVREVADEFSATISQTEFTLNQAPSANSKVKMYVNGIRISNTAYSLSGTTLTYIPANNGSYSLSVSDRIQFDYFY
;
A
#
# COMPACT_ATOMS: atom_id res chain seq x y z
N GLN A 1 -86.56 -56.89 51.98
CA GLN A 1 -86.51 -55.42 51.79
C GLN A 1 -85.21 -54.81 52.34
N THR A 2 -84.71 -55.27 53.48
CA THR A 2 -83.49 -54.77 54.15
C THR A 2 -82.20 -54.88 53.32
N THR A 3 -82.01 -55.97 52.57
CA THR A 3 -80.81 -56.19 51.73
C THR A 3 -80.77 -55.25 50.51
N VAL A 4 -81.92 -54.90 49.94
CA VAL A 4 -82.01 -54.01 48.78
C VAL A 4 -81.68 -52.57 49.18
N ALA A 5 -82.18 -52.11 50.33
CA ALA A 5 -81.87 -50.79 50.87
C ALA A 5 -80.37 -50.66 51.24
N SER A 6 -79.78 -51.71 51.83
CA SER A 6 -78.34 -51.78 52.12
C SER A 6 -77.49 -51.69 50.85
N ASN A 7 -77.88 -52.42 49.79
CA ASN A 7 -77.16 -52.38 48.52
C ASN A 7 -77.26 -51.00 47.86
N LYS A 8 -78.44 -50.37 47.89
CA LYS A 8 -78.63 -49.01 47.37
C LYS A 8 -77.73 -47.99 48.09
N ALA A 9 -77.70 -48.01 49.41
CA ALA A 9 -76.86 -47.08 50.19
C ALA A 9 -75.37 -47.28 49.91
N ALA A 10 -74.92 -48.54 49.75
CA ALA A 10 -73.55 -48.84 49.35
C ALA A 10 -73.24 -48.35 47.93
N THR A 11 -74.17 -48.51 46.99
CA THR A 11 -74.04 -47.99 45.62
C THR A 11 -74.00 -46.47 45.58
N ASP A 12 -74.89 -45.77 46.30
CA ASP A 12 -74.91 -44.30 46.35
C ASP A 12 -73.62 -43.75 46.97
N THR A 13 -73.11 -44.41 48.01
CA THR A 13 -71.82 -44.05 48.63
C THR A 13 -70.67 -44.24 47.65
N ALA A 14 -70.66 -45.36 46.90
CA ALA A 14 -69.65 -45.62 45.88
C ALA A 14 -69.74 -44.64 44.68
N LEU A 15 -70.95 -44.18 44.35
CA LEU A 15 -71.20 -43.23 43.27
C LEU A 15 -70.81 -41.80 43.67
N ASN A 16 -71.06 -41.39 44.91
CA ASN A 16 -70.64 -40.09 45.46
C ASN A 16 -69.11 -39.93 45.58
N LEU A 17 -68.36 -41.04 45.46
CA LEU A 17 -66.89 -41.02 45.38
C LEU A 17 -66.37 -40.87 43.94
N LYS A 18 -67.25 -40.87 42.94
CA LYS A 18 -66.89 -40.64 41.53
C LYS A 18 -66.93 -39.15 41.23
N ALA A 19 -66.10 -38.71 40.30
CA ALA A 19 -66.14 -37.34 39.79
C ALA A 19 -67.35 -37.15 38.86
N ASP A 20 -67.83 -35.90 38.74
CA ASP A 20 -68.90 -35.54 37.82
C ASP A 20 -68.54 -35.93 36.37
N LEU A 21 -69.54 -36.37 35.62
CA LEU A 21 -69.35 -36.84 34.25
C LEU A 21 -68.88 -35.73 33.30
N GLU A 22 -69.40 -34.51 33.52
CA GLU A 22 -69.11 -33.34 32.70
C GLU A 22 -68.30 -32.33 33.51
N SER A 23 -67.12 -31.95 33.01
CA SER A 23 -66.24 -30.95 33.64
C SER A 23 -65.90 -31.23 35.13
N PRO A 24 -65.40 -32.43 35.47
CA PRO A 24 -65.05 -32.74 36.85
C PRO A 24 -64.02 -31.73 37.41
N THR A 25 -64.26 -31.24 38.62
CA THR A 25 -63.24 -30.47 39.34
C THR A 25 -62.17 -31.41 39.86
N LEU A 26 -60.93 -31.26 39.39
CA LEU A 26 -59.80 -32.06 39.85
C LEU A 26 -59.14 -31.40 41.07
N THR A 27 -58.98 -32.14 42.17
CA THR A 27 -58.23 -31.70 43.37
C THR A 27 -56.92 -32.48 43.51
N GLY A 28 -55.86 -31.89 44.07
CA GLY A 28 -54.55 -32.53 44.24
C GLY A 28 -53.63 -32.38 43.02
N THR A 29 -52.80 -33.38 42.72
CA THR A 29 -51.92 -33.44 41.54
C THR A 29 -52.33 -34.60 40.60
N PRO A 30 -53.34 -34.41 39.74
CA PRO A 30 -53.82 -35.45 38.85
C PRO A 30 -52.71 -35.97 37.93
N LEU A 31 -52.61 -37.29 37.79
CA LEU A 31 -51.70 -37.94 36.85
C LEU A 31 -52.46 -38.26 35.55
N ALA A 32 -51.84 -37.96 34.42
CA ALA A 32 -52.31 -38.38 33.10
C ALA A 32 -51.14 -39.05 32.36
N PRO A 33 -51.40 -40.02 31.47
CA PRO A 33 -50.34 -40.58 30.63
C PRO A 33 -49.71 -39.50 29.74
N THR A 34 -48.38 -39.36 29.77
CA THR A 34 -47.64 -38.48 28.85
C THR A 34 -47.79 -39.00 27.42
N ALA A 35 -48.34 -38.18 26.53
CA ALA A 35 -48.51 -38.53 25.12
C ALA A 35 -47.16 -38.60 24.39
N VAL A 36 -47.11 -39.38 23.30
CA VAL A 36 -45.92 -39.42 22.42
C VAL A 36 -45.81 -38.14 21.59
N SER A 37 -44.59 -37.73 21.25
CA SER A 37 -44.34 -36.53 20.43
C SER A 37 -45.13 -36.56 19.11
N GLY A 38 -45.73 -35.42 18.74
CA GLY A 38 -46.57 -35.28 17.55
C GLY A 38 -48.05 -35.67 17.72
N THR A 39 -48.48 -36.10 18.91
CA THR A 39 -49.90 -36.39 19.20
C THR A 39 -50.77 -35.13 19.08
N ASN A 40 -51.86 -35.22 18.32
CA ASN A 40 -52.87 -34.15 18.17
C ASN A 40 -54.28 -34.74 18.36
N THR A 41 -54.68 -34.89 19.62
CA THR A 41 -55.99 -35.42 20.03
C THR A 41 -56.60 -34.52 21.10
N THR A 42 -57.81 -34.86 21.56
CA THR A 42 -58.48 -34.17 22.67
C THR A 42 -58.00 -34.61 24.06
N GLN A 43 -56.92 -35.39 24.15
CA GLN A 43 -56.32 -35.80 25.42
C GLN A 43 -55.74 -34.60 26.19
N ILE A 44 -55.85 -34.64 27.52
CA ILE A 44 -55.18 -33.65 28.39
C ILE A 44 -53.66 -33.76 28.23
N ALA A 45 -52.98 -32.64 27.97
CA ALA A 45 -51.52 -32.57 27.91
C ALA A 45 -50.89 -32.57 29.30
N THR A 46 -49.91 -33.43 29.54
CA THR A 46 -49.10 -33.38 30.77
C THR A 46 -48.07 -32.26 30.71
N THR A 47 -47.61 -31.79 31.88
CA THR A 47 -46.51 -30.80 31.95
C THR A 47 -45.26 -31.29 31.22
N GLU A 48 -44.93 -32.58 31.34
CA GLU A 48 -43.81 -33.20 30.63
C GLU A 48 -43.97 -33.04 29.11
N PHE A 49 -45.11 -33.42 28.54
CA PHE A 49 -45.40 -33.28 27.11
C PHE A 49 -45.23 -31.83 26.63
N VAL A 50 -45.78 -30.86 27.39
CA VAL A 50 -45.67 -29.43 27.07
C VAL A 50 -44.22 -28.96 27.16
N THR A 51 -43.50 -29.31 28.23
CA THR A 51 -42.10 -28.88 28.40
C THR A 51 -41.20 -29.43 27.29
N THR A 52 -41.33 -30.70 26.93
CA THR A 52 -40.58 -31.29 25.80
C THR A 52 -40.88 -30.57 24.49
N ALA A 53 -42.16 -30.30 24.20
CA ALA A 53 -42.54 -29.54 23.00
C ALA A 53 -41.96 -28.11 23.01
N THR A 54 -41.99 -27.42 24.15
CA THR A 54 -41.44 -26.05 24.27
C THR A 54 -39.91 -26.00 24.18
N VAL A 55 -39.19 -26.97 24.73
CA VAL A 55 -37.73 -27.06 24.61
C VAL A 55 -37.33 -27.32 23.16
N ALA A 56 -38.01 -28.25 22.48
CA ALA A 56 -37.80 -28.53 21.06
C ALA A 56 -38.06 -27.31 20.18
N LEU A 57 -39.06 -26.49 20.53
CA LEU A 57 -39.34 -25.22 19.86
C LEU A 57 -38.24 -24.19 20.11
N SER A 58 -37.77 -24.05 21.36
CA SER A 58 -36.74 -23.08 21.76
C SER A 58 -35.36 -23.31 21.14
N ALA A 59 -35.03 -24.57 20.80
CA ALA A 59 -33.75 -24.93 20.18
C ALA A 59 -33.53 -24.35 18.77
N ASN A 60 -34.60 -23.84 18.12
CA ASN A 60 -34.54 -23.28 16.77
C ASN A 60 -34.55 -21.74 16.75
N PHE A 61 -34.61 -21.08 17.91
CA PHE A 61 -34.60 -19.63 17.99
C PHE A 61 -33.21 -19.09 18.34
N VAL A 62 -32.87 -17.96 17.74
CA VAL A 62 -31.71 -17.15 18.10
C VAL A 62 -32.14 -16.24 19.26
N ASP A 63 -31.69 -16.54 20.48
CA ASP A 63 -31.83 -15.63 21.63
C ASP A 63 -31.01 -14.33 21.45
N LEU A 64 -31.69 -13.22 21.19
CA LEU A 64 -31.07 -11.90 20.96
C LEU A 64 -30.67 -11.16 22.25
N THR A 65 -30.92 -11.74 23.42
CA THR A 65 -30.67 -11.10 24.72
C THR A 65 -29.36 -11.52 25.38
N ASN A 66 -28.76 -12.62 24.92
CA ASN A 66 -27.54 -13.18 25.48
C ASN A 66 -26.54 -13.53 24.37
N THR A 67 -25.27 -13.69 24.76
CA THR A 67 -24.24 -14.24 23.85
C THR A 67 -24.61 -15.66 23.46
N GLN A 68 -24.71 -15.92 22.16
CA GLN A 68 -24.98 -17.26 21.63
C GLN A 68 -23.78 -17.83 20.90
N THR A 69 -23.45 -19.07 21.22
CA THR A 69 -22.53 -19.90 20.42
C THR A 69 -23.36 -20.80 19.54
N ILE A 70 -23.19 -20.66 18.22
CA ILE A 70 -23.88 -21.53 17.26
C ILE A 70 -22.86 -22.49 16.70
N SER A 71 -22.95 -23.75 17.12
CA SER A 71 -22.04 -24.81 16.68
C SER A 71 -22.28 -25.20 15.23
N GLY A 72 -21.20 -25.52 14.51
CA GLY A 72 -21.24 -25.97 13.11
C GLY A 72 -21.15 -24.85 12.07
N THR A 73 -21.20 -25.23 10.79
CA THR A 73 -21.11 -24.29 9.66
C THR A 73 -22.44 -23.57 9.44
N LYS A 74 -22.40 -22.24 9.41
CA LYS A 74 -23.53 -21.40 9.00
C LYS A 74 -23.45 -21.08 7.52
N ASN A 75 -24.36 -21.64 6.74
CA ASN A 75 -24.50 -21.34 5.32
C ASN A 75 -25.54 -20.24 5.13
N TYR A 76 -25.10 -19.09 4.62
CA TYR A 76 -25.99 -17.98 4.24
C TYR A 76 -26.16 -17.99 2.71
N THR A 77 -27.40 -17.86 2.24
CA THR A 77 -27.73 -17.76 0.80
C THR A 77 -27.71 -16.31 0.29
N SER A 78 -27.56 -15.35 1.21
CA SER A 78 -27.51 -13.90 0.98
C SER A 78 -26.57 -13.28 1.99
N ASP A 79 -26.23 -12.01 1.79
CA ASP A 79 -25.34 -11.29 2.70
C ASP A 79 -25.91 -11.23 4.13
N ALA A 80 -25.03 -11.36 5.12
CA ALA A 80 -25.36 -11.10 6.51
C ALA A 80 -25.16 -9.61 6.80
N ILE A 81 -26.06 -9.03 7.61
CA ILE A 81 -25.90 -7.67 8.15
C ILE A 81 -25.57 -7.78 9.64
N ILE A 82 -24.35 -7.39 10.02
CA ILE A 82 -23.86 -7.45 11.41
C ILE A 82 -23.58 -6.03 11.87
N ASN A 83 -24.41 -5.48 12.78
CA ASN A 83 -24.32 -4.07 13.21
C ASN A 83 -24.30 -3.07 12.03
N GLY A 84 -25.06 -3.34 10.97
CA GLY A 84 -25.07 -2.54 9.74
C GLY A 84 -23.92 -2.80 8.77
N VAL A 85 -23.01 -3.72 9.09
CA VAL A 85 -21.92 -4.15 8.21
C VAL A 85 -22.41 -5.29 7.33
N THR A 86 -22.34 -5.11 6.01
CA THR A 86 -22.53 -6.20 5.04
C THR A 86 -21.36 -7.17 5.15
N VAL A 87 -21.64 -8.47 5.30
CA VAL A 87 -20.67 -9.57 5.24
C VAL A 87 -21.19 -10.60 4.24
N GLY A 88 -20.53 -10.70 3.09
CA GLY A 88 -20.95 -11.60 2.02
C GLY A 88 -20.37 -11.23 0.65
N ARG A 89 -21.20 -11.23 -0.38
CA ARG A 89 -20.82 -11.03 -1.79
C ARG A 89 -21.25 -9.67 -2.36
N GLY A 90 -21.97 -8.84 -1.61
CA GLY A 90 -22.48 -7.56 -2.09
C GLY A 90 -23.71 -7.72 -2.97
N LYS A 91 -24.09 -6.63 -3.65
CA LYS A 91 -25.28 -6.60 -4.51
C LYS A 91 -25.17 -7.60 -5.68
N PHE A 92 -26.32 -8.10 -6.11
CA PHE A 92 -26.50 -9.15 -7.14
C PHE A 92 -25.89 -10.52 -6.84
N ASN A 93 -25.20 -10.69 -5.70
CA ASN A 93 -24.73 -11.98 -5.22
C ASN A 93 -23.87 -12.71 -6.29
N GLU A 94 -23.08 -11.93 -7.03
CA GLU A 94 -22.25 -12.44 -8.11
C GLU A 94 -21.13 -13.32 -7.55
N ASN A 95 -20.70 -14.30 -8.33
CA ASN A 95 -19.72 -15.27 -7.86
C ASN A 95 -18.38 -14.59 -7.61
N SER A 96 -17.78 -14.87 -6.44
CA SER A 96 -16.42 -14.49 -6.05
C SER A 96 -16.18 -13.06 -5.54
N ASN A 97 -17.21 -12.31 -5.14
CA ASN A 97 -17.02 -11.05 -4.42
C ASN A 97 -16.83 -11.26 -2.90
N THR A 98 -16.08 -10.38 -2.27
CA THR A 98 -15.96 -10.26 -0.80
C THR A 98 -16.36 -8.85 -0.39
N ALA A 99 -17.48 -8.72 0.32
CA ALA A 99 -17.95 -7.45 0.90
C ALA A 99 -17.90 -7.51 2.42
N VAL A 100 -17.14 -6.60 3.04
CA VAL A 100 -17.10 -6.38 4.49
C VAL A 100 -17.11 -4.89 4.77
N GLY A 101 -18.29 -4.30 4.99
CA GLY A 101 -18.42 -2.88 5.29
C GLY A 101 -19.82 -2.34 5.06
N LEU A 102 -20.17 -1.26 5.78
CA LEU A 102 -21.40 -0.52 5.48
C LEU A 102 -21.28 0.11 4.08
N GLY A 103 -22.19 -0.24 3.16
CA GLY A 103 -22.19 0.26 1.77
C GLY A 103 -21.05 -0.26 0.90
N ALA A 104 -20.36 -1.34 1.31
CA ALA A 104 -19.38 -2.00 0.44
C ALA A 104 -20.12 -2.74 -0.70
N LEU A 105 -19.67 -2.54 -1.95
CA LEU A 105 -20.29 -3.13 -3.17
C LEU A 105 -21.80 -2.82 -3.31
N GLU A 106 -22.25 -1.62 -2.91
CA GLU A 106 -23.68 -1.26 -2.91
C GLU A 106 -24.32 -1.18 -4.31
N SER A 107 -23.56 -0.81 -5.34
CA SER A 107 -24.05 -0.76 -6.74
C SER A 107 -23.36 -1.73 -7.69
N ASN A 108 -22.47 -2.59 -7.17
CA ASN A 108 -21.65 -3.53 -7.94
C ASN A 108 -22.47 -4.54 -8.75
N ALA A 109 -22.23 -4.59 -10.07
CA ALA A 109 -22.60 -5.65 -11.02
C ALA A 109 -21.35 -6.32 -11.69
N GLY A 110 -20.18 -6.19 -11.05
CA GLY A 110 -18.93 -6.81 -11.46
C GLY A 110 -18.51 -7.98 -10.55
N TYR A 111 -17.68 -8.88 -11.06
CA TYR A 111 -17.26 -10.08 -10.35
C TYR A 111 -15.81 -10.03 -9.85
N ALA A 112 -15.48 -10.93 -8.92
CA ALA A 112 -14.14 -11.10 -8.34
C ALA A 112 -13.57 -9.84 -7.64
N ASN A 113 -14.43 -9.03 -7.03
CA ASN A 113 -14.05 -7.82 -6.30
C ASN A 113 -13.91 -8.08 -4.79
N THR A 114 -12.89 -7.50 -4.17
CA THR A 114 -12.71 -7.47 -2.70
C THR A 114 -12.92 -6.05 -2.19
N ALA A 115 -13.96 -5.82 -1.38
CA ALA A 115 -14.29 -4.54 -0.79
C ALA A 115 -14.40 -4.67 0.74
N ILE A 116 -13.41 -4.13 1.45
CA ILE A 116 -13.35 -4.16 2.91
C ILE A 116 -13.22 -2.73 3.42
N GLY A 117 -14.24 -2.25 4.11
CA GLY A 117 -14.34 -0.87 4.61
C GLY A 117 -15.65 -0.21 4.21
N ARG A 118 -16.05 0.81 4.97
CA ARG A 118 -17.28 1.57 4.68
C ARG A 118 -17.15 2.28 3.34
N GLY A 119 -18.09 2.01 2.43
CA GLY A 119 -18.15 2.59 1.09
C GLY A 119 -17.04 2.15 0.12
N ALA A 120 -16.30 1.09 0.42
CA ALA A 120 -15.31 0.54 -0.52
C ALA A 120 -16.03 0.00 -1.77
N LEU A 121 -15.57 0.40 -2.98
CA LEU A 121 -16.19 0.04 -4.27
C LEU A 121 -17.72 0.30 -4.34
N ALA A 122 -18.22 1.34 -3.66
CA ALA A 122 -19.67 1.57 -3.53
C ALA A 122 -20.39 1.77 -4.88
N LEU A 123 -19.76 2.44 -5.85
CA LEU A 123 -20.33 2.78 -7.16
C LEU A 123 -19.85 1.90 -8.31
N ASN A 124 -19.11 0.82 -8.03
CA ASN A 124 -18.67 -0.10 -9.07
C ASN A 124 -19.89 -0.58 -9.85
N ASP A 125 -19.85 -0.55 -11.19
CA ASP A 125 -20.93 -1.08 -12.03
C ASP A 125 -20.44 -2.41 -12.62
N ASN A 126 -19.58 -2.39 -13.63
CA ASN A 126 -19.11 -3.60 -14.32
C ASN A 126 -17.59 -3.84 -14.21
N GLY A 127 -16.91 -3.11 -13.32
CA GLY A 127 -15.49 -3.30 -13.03
C GLY A 127 -15.23 -4.64 -12.32
N ASN A 128 -14.28 -5.42 -12.82
CA ASN A 128 -13.95 -6.75 -12.31
C ASN A 128 -12.53 -6.79 -11.72
N GLY A 129 -12.29 -7.70 -10.78
CA GLY A 129 -10.94 -7.97 -10.28
C GLY A 129 -10.35 -6.87 -9.39
N ASN A 130 -11.16 -5.96 -8.84
CA ASN A 130 -10.67 -4.86 -8.02
C ASN A 130 -10.51 -5.26 -6.55
N THR A 131 -9.45 -4.76 -5.91
CA THR A 131 -9.22 -4.87 -4.46
C THR A 131 -9.28 -3.49 -3.82
N ALA A 132 -10.22 -3.26 -2.90
CA ALA A 132 -10.41 -2.03 -2.15
C ALA A 132 -10.46 -2.31 -0.65
N LEU A 133 -9.44 -1.84 0.08
CA LEU A 133 -9.31 -1.99 1.53
C LEU A 133 -9.16 -0.62 2.19
N GLY A 134 -10.23 -0.12 2.81
CA GLY A 134 -10.25 1.11 3.58
C GLY A 134 -11.55 1.90 3.46
N TYR A 135 -11.65 2.98 4.24
CA TYR A 135 -12.79 3.89 4.17
C TYR A 135 -12.85 4.56 2.79
N THR A 136 -13.94 4.35 2.04
CA THR A 136 -14.18 4.93 0.70
C THR A 136 -13.10 4.62 -0.35
N ALA A 137 -12.31 3.56 -0.16
CA ALA A 137 -11.32 3.11 -1.12
C ALA A 137 -11.99 2.73 -2.46
N LEU A 138 -11.50 3.30 -3.57
CA LEU A 138 -11.97 3.05 -4.94
C LEU A 138 -13.50 3.23 -5.09
N SER A 139 -14.08 4.15 -4.29
CA SER A 139 -15.54 4.29 -4.13
C SER A 139 -16.28 4.77 -5.38
N ASN A 140 -15.58 5.50 -6.26
CA ASN A 140 -16.14 6.07 -7.49
C ASN A 140 -15.84 5.24 -8.75
N ASN A 141 -15.19 4.08 -8.63
CA ASN A 141 -14.97 3.22 -9.79
C ASN A 141 -16.31 2.82 -10.41
N ILE A 142 -16.42 2.83 -11.73
CA ILE A 142 -17.61 2.39 -12.48
C ILE A 142 -17.23 1.17 -13.31
N SER A 143 -16.22 1.29 -14.17
CA SER A 143 -15.83 0.25 -15.14
C SER A 143 -14.35 -0.13 -15.11
N GLY A 144 -13.55 0.50 -14.25
CA GLY A 144 -12.14 0.17 -14.10
C GLY A 144 -11.94 -1.26 -13.60
N VAL A 145 -10.93 -1.95 -14.13
CA VAL A 145 -10.63 -3.36 -13.80
C VAL A 145 -9.23 -3.50 -13.20
N ASP A 146 -9.05 -4.56 -12.41
CA ASP A 146 -7.75 -4.96 -11.87
C ASP A 146 -7.02 -3.86 -11.08
N ASN A 147 -7.76 -3.00 -10.38
CA ASN A 147 -7.17 -1.97 -9.52
C ASN A 147 -6.97 -2.48 -8.09
N VAL A 148 -5.88 -2.05 -7.45
CA VAL A 148 -5.58 -2.29 -6.03
C VAL A 148 -5.59 -0.96 -5.29
N SER A 149 -6.41 -0.84 -4.26
CA SER A 149 -6.67 0.40 -3.52
C SER A 149 -6.63 0.10 -2.02
N ILE A 150 -5.55 0.47 -1.33
CA ILE A 150 -5.33 0.14 0.08
C ILE A 150 -5.07 1.42 0.87
N GLY A 151 -6.04 1.85 1.66
CA GLY A 151 -5.98 3.08 2.44
C GLY A 151 -7.33 3.80 2.49
N SER A 152 -7.43 4.84 3.32
CA SER A 152 -8.63 5.68 3.30
C SER A 152 -8.60 6.61 2.09
N SER A 153 -9.70 6.62 1.34
CA SER A 153 -9.96 7.50 0.19
C SER A 153 -8.91 7.37 -0.92
N THR A 154 -8.44 6.15 -1.18
CA THR A 154 -7.51 5.83 -2.27
C THR A 154 -8.24 5.62 -3.59
N LEU A 155 -7.60 5.97 -4.72
CA LEU A 155 -8.19 5.91 -6.07
C LEU A 155 -9.60 6.53 -6.16
N SER A 156 -9.83 7.65 -5.48
CA SER A 156 -11.14 8.30 -5.44
C SER A 156 -11.48 9.03 -6.74
N ASN A 157 -10.46 9.39 -7.53
CA ASN A 157 -10.63 9.99 -8.86
C ASN A 157 -10.78 8.96 -9.98
N ASN A 158 -10.56 7.67 -9.71
CA ASN A 158 -10.61 6.62 -10.72
C ASN A 158 -12.05 6.16 -10.95
N THR A 159 -12.61 6.43 -12.13
CA THR A 159 -13.94 5.96 -12.56
C THR A 159 -13.86 4.85 -13.61
N SER A 160 -12.89 4.88 -14.52
CA SER A 160 -12.72 3.90 -15.61
C SER A 160 -11.29 3.39 -15.81
N GLY A 161 -10.30 3.98 -15.13
CA GLY A 161 -8.91 3.54 -15.22
C GLY A 161 -8.70 2.13 -14.66
N SER A 162 -7.75 1.41 -15.25
CA SER A 162 -7.50 -0.02 -14.98
C SER A 162 -6.03 -0.31 -14.71
N GLY A 163 -5.78 -1.34 -13.91
CA GLY A 163 -4.43 -1.78 -13.55
C GLY A 163 -3.66 -0.79 -12.69
N ASN A 164 -4.35 0.06 -11.91
CA ASN A 164 -3.71 0.99 -11.00
C ASN A 164 -3.55 0.37 -9.60
N THR A 165 -2.42 0.65 -8.94
CA THR A 165 -2.19 0.31 -7.54
C THR A 165 -2.01 1.60 -6.74
N ALA A 166 -2.86 1.85 -5.74
CA ALA A 166 -2.69 2.94 -4.78
C ALA A 166 -2.64 2.40 -3.34
N ILE A 167 -1.59 2.75 -2.60
CA ILE A 167 -1.38 2.32 -1.21
C ILE A 167 -1.02 3.54 -0.35
N GLY A 168 -1.85 3.86 0.64
CA GLY A 168 -1.65 4.98 1.56
C GLY A 168 -2.84 5.95 1.58
N ASN A 169 -3.07 6.68 2.69
CA ASN A 169 -4.21 7.60 2.75
C ASN A 169 -4.17 8.62 1.60
N ARG A 170 -5.28 8.72 0.85
CA ARG A 170 -5.42 9.62 -0.32
C ARG A 170 -4.37 9.40 -1.43
N ALA A 171 -3.76 8.21 -1.51
CA ALA A 171 -3.00 7.84 -2.71
C ALA A 171 -3.98 7.69 -3.89
N ASP A 172 -3.71 8.36 -5.01
CA ASP A 172 -4.70 8.50 -6.09
C ASP A 172 -4.05 8.63 -7.48
N VAL A 173 -4.90 8.69 -8.49
CA VAL A 173 -4.60 9.18 -9.84
C VAL A 173 -5.04 10.65 -9.92
N ALA A 174 -4.30 11.47 -10.67
CA ALA A 174 -4.62 12.89 -10.81
C ALA A 174 -5.94 13.13 -11.54
N THR A 175 -6.26 12.28 -12.52
CA THR A 175 -7.48 12.32 -13.32
C THR A 175 -7.95 10.91 -13.62
N ASP A 176 -9.23 10.75 -13.95
CA ASP A 176 -9.75 9.48 -14.46
C ASP A 176 -9.02 9.03 -15.74
N GLY A 177 -9.07 7.73 -16.02
CA GLY A 177 -8.55 7.11 -17.24
C GLY A 177 -7.04 6.84 -17.23
N ILE A 178 -6.33 7.25 -16.17
CA ILE A 178 -4.95 6.80 -15.93
C ILE A 178 -4.96 5.29 -15.73
N THR A 179 -3.98 4.60 -16.32
CA THR A 179 -3.88 3.14 -16.30
C THR A 179 -2.46 2.68 -16.00
N ASN A 180 -2.31 1.44 -15.55
CA ASN A 180 -1.02 0.79 -15.33
C ASN A 180 -0.05 1.66 -14.48
N SER A 181 -0.56 2.24 -13.39
CA SER A 181 0.21 3.18 -12.57
C SER A 181 0.23 2.79 -11.10
N VAL A 182 1.28 3.18 -10.38
CA VAL A 182 1.49 2.80 -8.96
C VAL A 182 1.73 4.04 -8.11
N ALA A 183 0.81 4.35 -7.19
CA ALA A 183 0.94 5.42 -6.19
C ALA A 183 1.14 4.81 -4.80
N ILE A 184 2.31 4.95 -4.19
CA ILE A 184 2.60 4.39 -2.86
C ILE A 184 3.02 5.50 -1.91
N GLY A 185 2.30 5.68 -0.81
CA GLY A 185 2.53 6.69 0.21
C GLY A 185 1.31 7.60 0.38
N ALA A 186 1.17 8.20 1.57
CA ALA A 186 0.08 9.14 1.81
C ALA A 186 0.15 10.32 0.84
N ASN A 187 -0.95 10.59 0.14
CA ASN A 187 -1.09 11.65 -0.86
C ASN A 187 -0.11 11.53 -2.06
N ALA A 188 0.34 10.31 -2.38
CA ALA A 188 1.00 10.05 -3.67
C ALA A 188 -0.04 10.16 -4.80
N ILE A 189 0.19 10.99 -5.82
CA ILE A 189 -0.77 11.22 -6.92
C ILE A 189 -0.09 11.03 -8.27
N VAL A 190 -0.29 9.88 -8.91
CA VAL A 190 0.26 9.65 -10.26
C VAL A 190 -0.46 10.52 -11.29
N THR A 191 0.30 11.21 -12.14
CA THR A 191 -0.26 12.17 -13.13
C THR A 191 -0.32 11.63 -14.56
N ALA A 192 0.18 10.42 -14.81
CA ALA A 192 0.20 9.81 -16.14
C ALA A 192 0.20 8.28 -16.06
N SER A 193 -0.34 7.61 -17.08
CA SER A 193 -0.29 6.16 -17.21
C SER A 193 1.14 5.62 -17.30
N ASN A 194 1.33 4.36 -16.91
CA ASN A 194 2.63 3.68 -16.95
C ASN A 194 3.70 4.37 -16.08
N THR A 195 3.30 5.00 -14.97
CA THR A 195 4.22 5.66 -14.04
C THR A 195 4.09 5.13 -12.62
N ILE A 196 5.17 5.31 -11.84
CA ILE A 196 5.18 5.01 -10.41
C ILE A 196 5.52 6.29 -9.66
N GLN A 197 4.73 6.61 -8.64
CA GLN A 197 5.01 7.66 -7.67
C GLN A 197 5.17 7.07 -6.27
N LEU A 198 6.33 7.34 -5.67
CA LEU A 198 6.67 6.95 -4.30
C LEU A 198 6.58 8.19 -3.39
N GLY A 199 5.43 8.34 -2.74
CA GLY A 199 5.10 9.42 -1.82
C GLY A 199 4.51 10.65 -2.48
N SER A 200 4.14 11.64 -1.65
CA SER A 200 3.73 12.94 -2.15
C SER A 200 4.91 13.65 -2.83
N ASP A 201 4.64 14.37 -3.92
CA ASP A 201 5.57 15.26 -4.60
C ASP A 201 5.69 16.65 -3.95
N GLY A 202 4.96 16.88 -2.86
CA GLY A 202 4.90 18.17 -2.18
C GLY A 202 3.80 19.11 -2.67
N THR A 203 2.96 18.67 -3.62
CA THR A 203 1.81 19.47 -4.07
C THR A 203 0.69 19.50 -3.03
N GLY A 204 -0.03 20.63 -2.95
CA GLY A 204 -1.09 20.85 -1.96
C GLY A 204 -0.55 21.10 -0.54
N SER A 205 -1.10 20.41 0.46
CA SER A 205 -0.73 20.58 1.89
C SER A 205 0.19 19.48 2.43
N HIS A 206 0.80 18.69 1.57
CA HIS A 206 1.58 17.51 1.95
C HIS A 206 3.06 17.74 1.68
N SER A 207 3.93 17.23 2.56
CA SER A 207 5.37 17.34 2.37
C SER A 207 5.86 16.33 1.34
N ALA A 208 6.78 16.77 0.48
CA ALA A 208 7.44 15.89 -0.46
C ALA A 208 8.24 14.80 0.26
N ILE A 209 8.29 13.60 -0.30
CA ILE A 209 9.33 12.62 0.07
C ILE A 209 10.66 13.13 -0.47
N THR A 210 11.64 13.32 0.42
CA THR A 210 12.96 13.86 0.07
C THR A 210 14.03 12.79 -0.13
N ASP A 211 13.76 11.54 0.26
CA ASP A 211 14.74 10.45 0.16
C ASP A 211 14.03 9.09 -0.01
N VAL A 212 14.55 8.26 -0.92
CA VAL A 212 14.12 6.87 -1.15
C VAL A 212 15.34 5.98 -1.00
N LYS A 213 15.43 5.26 0.13
CA LYS A 213 16.58 4.41 0.45
C LYS A 213 16.42 3.01 -0.12
N THR A 214 17.38 2.55 -0.92
CA THR A 214 17.45 1.18 -1.45
C THR A 214 18.81 0.56 -1.12
N SER A 215 18.85 -0.71 -0.72
CA SER A 215 20.10 -1.42 -0.38
C SER A 215 20.74 -2.18 -1.55
N GLY A 216 20.15 -2.11 -2.75
CA GLY A 216 20.61 -2.81 -3.95
C GLY A 216 20.68 -1.90 -5.17
N SER A 217 21.13 -2.44 -6.30
CA SER A 217 21.24 -1.70 -7.56
C SER A 217 19.86 -1.36 -8.14
N LEU A 218 19.70 -0.11 -8.59
CA LEU A 218 18.54 0.32 -9.38
C LEU A 218 18.93 0.43 -10.85
N THR A 219 18.31 -0.38 -11.70
CA THR A 219 18.49 -0.33 -13.15
C THR A 219 17.41 0.57 -13.76
N ALA A 220 17.79 1.70 -14.32
CA ALA A 220 16.89 2.58 -15.07
C ALA A 220 17.53 2.96 -16.40
N ALA A 221 16.73 3.06 -17.46
CA ALA A 221 17.21 3.50 -18.77
C ALA A 221 17.69 4.96 -18.77
N GLY A 222 17.23 5.75 -17.80
CA GLY A 222 17.68 7.11 -17.56
C GLY A 222 17.13 7.64 -16.23
N TYR A 223 17.82 8.64 -15.67
CA TYR A 223 17.39 9.36 -14.48
C TYR A 223 17.26 10.83 -14.82
N LYS A 224 16.12 11.43 -14.50
CA LYS A 224 15.86 12.85 -14.72
C LYS A 224 15.67 13.51 -13.37
N ILE A 225 16.63 14.31 -12.92
CA ILE A 225 16.41 15.19 -11.76
C ILE A 225 15.55 16.40 -12.21
N PRO A 226 14.77 17.04 -11.33
CA PRO A 226 13.86 18.15 -11.68
C PRO A 226 14.52 19.31 -12.46
N THR A 227 15.85 19.48 -12.33
CA THR A 227 16.67 20.48 -13.03
C THR A 227 17.71 19.87 -13.98
N GLY A 228 17.61 18.57 -14.25
CA GLY A 228 18.61 17.78 -14.94
C GLY A 228 18.46 17.87 -16.44
N THR A 229 19.58 17.99 -17.15
CA THR A 229 19.59 17.86 -18.61
C THR A 229 19.88 16.41 -19.01
N SER A 230 19.53 16.03 -20.23
CA SER A 230 19.83 14.71 -20.81
C SER A 230 21.34 14.38 -20.89
N ALA A 231 22.21 15.35 -20.57
CA ALA A 231 23.67 15.24 -20.59
C ALA A 231 24.28 14.96 -19.21
N GLN A 232 23.47 14.89 -18.14
CA GLN A 232 23.95 14.63 -16.77
C GLN A 232 23.68 13.17 -16.40
N PHE A 233 24.75 12.40 -16.19
CA PHE A 233 24.68 10.99 -15.78
C PHE A 233 24.92 10.87 -14.27
N LEU A 234 24.13 10.06 -13.58
CA LEU A 234 24.42 9.61 -12.22
C LEU A 234 25.63 8.66 -12.27
N MET A 235 26.65 8.87 -11.43
CA MET A 235 27.60 7.79 -11.17
C MET A 235 26.94 6.73 -10.28
N ALA A 236 27.34 5.47 -10.46
CA ALA A 236 26.82 4.30 -9.74
C ALA A 236 27.10 4.32 -8.22
N ASP A 237 27.77 5.36 -7.70
CA ASP A 237 28.01 5.60 -6.28
C ASP A 237 27.14 6.72 -5.68
N GLY A 238 26.21 7.28 -6.46
CA GLY A 238 25.32 8.34 -5.99
C GLY A 238 25.94 9.75 -5.99
N THR A 239 27.11 9.95 -6.59
CA THR A 239 27.68 11.29 -6.80
C THR A 239 27.42 11.83 -8.22
N ILE A 240 27.30 13.15 -8.35
CA ILE A 240 27.35 13.84 -9.64
C ILE A 240 28.83 14.05 -9.96
N SER A 241 29.32 13.45 -11.03
CA SER A 241 30.66 13.73 -11.53
C SER A 241 30.61 14.78 -12.64
N THR A 242 31.36 15.86 -12.42
CA THR A 242 31.79 16.77 -13.50
C THR A 242 33.10 16.30 -14.13
N GLY A 243 33.56 15.09 -13.79
CA GLY A 243 34.93 14.63 -13.99
C GLY A 243 35.92 15.34 -13.05
N THR A 244 36.99 14.65 -12.64
CA THR A 244 38.26 15.36 -12.47
C THR A 244 38.64 15.88 -13.85
N ALA A 245 39.03 17.16 -13.98
CA ALA A 245 39.53 17.69 -15.26
C ALA A 245 40.55 16.69 -15.83
N GLU A 246 40.38 16.31 -17.11
CA GLU A 246 41.33 15.40 -17.74
C GLU A 246 42.72 16.01 -17.62
N VAL A 247 43.64 15.30 -16.97
CA VAL A 247 45.03 15.72 -16.86
C VAL A 247 45.61 15.70 -18.28
N ARG A 248 45.90 16.87 -18.83
CA ARG A 248 46.44 17.01 -20.20
C ARG A 248 47.88 17.48 -20.15
N GLU A 249 48.73 16.89 -20.99
CA GLU A 249 50.10 17.39 -21.20
C GLU A 249 50.07 18.62 -22.11
N VAL A 250 50.82 19.66 -21.75
CA VAL A 250 51.02 20.89 -22.52
C VAL A 250 52.51 21.17 -22.61
N ALA A 251 52.91 21.66 -23.78
CA ALA A 251 54.22 22.26 -24.02
C ALA A 251 54.02 23.74 -24.33
N ASP A 252 54.45 24.62 -23.43
CA ASP A 252 54.49 26.06 -23.69
C ASP A 252 55.88 26.44 -24.22
N GLU A 253 55.95 27.12 -25.36
CA GLU A 253 57.20 27.57 -25.99
C GLU A 253 57.31 29.10 -26.03
N PHE A 254 58.50 29.62 -25.74
CA PHE A 254 58.84 31.04 -25.72
C PHE A 254 60.16 31.29 -26.45
N SER A 255 60.30 32.48 -27.06
CA SER A 255 61.61 33.02 -27.46
C SER A 255 62.08 34.00 -26.39
N ALA A 256 63.21 33.70 -25.74
CA ALA A 256 63.71 34.53 -24.65
C ALA A 256 64.17 35.91 -25.13
N THR A 257 64.04 36.88 -24.25
CA THR A 257 64.70 38.19 -24.34
C THR A 257 66.00 38.19 -23.53
N ILE A 258 66.85 39.19 -23.74
CA ILE A 258 68.14 39.27 -23.06
C ILE A 258 67.96 39.32 -21.54
N SER A 259 68.65 38.41 -20.83
CA SER A 259 68.61 38.30 -19.36
C SER A 259 67.21 38.09 -18.77
N GLN A 260 66.25 37.54 -19.54
CA GLN A 260 64.93 37.22 -19.03
C GLN A 260 64.99 36.13 -17.95
N THR A 261 64.26 36.35 -16.85
CA THR A 261 64.18 35.41 -15.74
C THR A 261 62.77 34.95 -15.42
N GLU A 262 61.73 35.49 -16.05
CA GLU A 262 60.34 35.14 -15.74
C GLU A 262 59.55 34.75 -17.00
N PHE A 263 58.74 33.70 -16.86
CA PHE A 263 57.86 33.15 -17.89
C PHE A 263 56.48 32.94 -17.30
N THR A 264 55.42 33.23 -18.06
CA THR A 264 54.03 32.97 -17.66
C THR A 264 53.49 31.81 -18.47
N LEU A 265 53.23 30.68 -17.82
CA LEU A 265 52.61 29.50 -18.42
C LEU A 265 51.15 29.80 -18.77
N ASN A 266 50.65 29.16 -19.83
CA ASN A 266 49.28 29.31 -20.30
C ASN A 266 48.25 28.74 -19.31
N GLN A 267 48.64 27.73 -18.52
CA GLN A 267 47.80 27.09 -17.51
C GLN A 267 48.59 26.87 -16.22
N ALA A 268 47.88 26.82 -15.08
CA ALA A 268 48.50 26.48 -13.81
C ALA A 268 48.77 24.96 -13.78
N PRO A 269 50.02 24.51 -13.57
CA PRO A 269 50.31 23.09 -13.49
C PRO A 269 49.53 22.42 -12.35
N SER A 270 49.04 21.20 -12.58
CA SER A 270 48.38 20.39 -11.57
C SER A 270 49.28 20.17 -10.35
N ALA A 271 48.71 20.02 -9.15
CA ALA A 271 49.48 19.87 -7.90
C ALA A 271 50.49 18.70 -7.92
N ASN A 272 50.25 17.67 -8.74
CA ASN A 272 51.14 16.51 -8.89
C ASN A 272 52.01 16.58 -10.16
N SER A 273 51.91 17.66 -10.92
CA SER A 273 52.63 17.87 -12.18
C SER A 273 54.11 18.17 -11.92
N LYS A 274 54.99 17.52 -12.68
CA LYS A 274 56.41 17.85 -12.72
C LYS A 274 56.67 18.71 -13.95
N VAL A 275 56.82 20.02 -13.75
CA VAL A 275 57.23 20.92 -14.83
C VAL A 275 58.67 20.61 -15.25
N LYS A 276 58.94 20.57 -16.55
CA LYS A 276 60.28 20.41 -17.13
C LYS A 276 60.59 21.63 -18.00
N MET A 277 61.69 22.32 -17.69
CA MET A 277 62.19 23.41 -18.53
C MET A 277 63.31 22.93 -19.46
N TYR A 278 63.29 23.42 -20.69
CA TYR A 278 64.32 23.22 -21.70
C TYR A 278 64.81 24.57 -22.22
N VAL A 279 66.12 24.70 -22.45
CA VAL A 279 66.75 25.84 -23.13
C VAL A 279 67.41 25.31 -24.40
N ASN A 280 66.99 25.80 -25.56
CA ASN A 280 67.44 25.33 -26.88
C ASN A 280 67.32 23.80 -27.06
N GLY A 281 66.27 23.21 -26.46
CA GLY A 281 66.02 21.76 -26.48
C GLY A 281 66.81 20.95 -25.45
N ILE A 282 67.67 21.57 -24.65
CA ILE A 282 68.42 20.91 -23.57
C ILE A 282 67.63 21.05 -22.27
N ARG A 283 67.28 19.91 -21.65
CA ARG A 283 66.62 19.91 -20.34
C ARG A 283 67.57 20.45 -19.28
N ILE A 284 67.12 21.45 -18.52
CA ILE A 284 67.89 22.01 -17.41
C ILE A 284 67.45 21.46 -16.06
N SER A 285 68.29 21.64 -15.03
CA SER A 285 68.00 21.19 -13.66
C SER A 285 66.69 21.79 -13.13
N ASN A 286 65.92 21.01 -12.37
CA ASN A 286 64.74 21.54 -11.67
C ASN A 286 65.07 22.53 -10.55
N THR A 287 66.34 22.61 -10.14
CA THR A 287 66.83 23.66 -9.24
C THR A 287 67.12 24.98 -9.96
N ALA A 288 67.16 24.98 -11.29
CA ALA A 288 67.38 26.16 -12.11
C ALA A 288 66.12 26.97 -12.37
N TYR A 289 64.98 26.60 -11.79
CA TYR A 289 63.75 27.38 -11.84
C TYR A 289 62.88 27.12 -10.62
N SER A 290 61.92 28.02 -10.38
CA SER A 290 60.86 27.87 -9.39
C SER A 290 59.51 28.20 -10.01
N LEU A 291 58.43 27.64 -9.47
CA LEU A 291 57.07 27.80 -9.98
C LEU A 291 56.15 28.31 -8.86
N SER A 292 55.33 29.32 -9.17
CA SER A 292 54.23 29.77 -8.32
C SER A 292 53.02 30.11 -9.20
N GLY A 293 51.94 29.34 -9.08
CA GLY A 293 50.80 29.44 -9.98
C GLY A 293 51.22 29.19 -11.44
N THR A 294 51.02 30.17 -12.30
CA THR A 294 51.45 30.15 -13.70
C THR A 294 52.82 30.78 -13.94
N THR A 295 53.45 31.38 -12.92
CA THR A 295 54.72 32.08 -13.08
C THR A 295 55.88 31.15 -12.80
N LEU A 296 56.79 31.02 -13.76
CA LEU A 296 58.04 30.31 -13.63
C LEU A 296 59.21 31.28 -13.66
N THR A 297 60.05 31.23 -12.62
CA THR A 297 61.24 32.06 -12.47
C THR A 297 62.49 31.23 -12.72
N TYR A 298 63.24 31.54 -13.78
CA TYR A 298 64.55 30.96 -14.10
C TYR A 298 65.66 31.54 -13.20
N ILE A 299 66.54 30.66 -12.72
CA ILE A 299 67.62 30.96 -11.76
C ILE A 299 68.96 30.60 -12.42
N PRO A 300 69.59 31.55 -13.16
CA PRO A 300 70.81 31.30 -13.92
C PRO A 300 71.95 30.69 -13.10
N ALA A 301 72.12 31.12 -11.85
CA ALA A 301 73.19 30.64 -10.96
C ALA A 301 73.17 29.11 -10.79
N ASN A 302 71.98 28.51 -10.82
CA ASN A 302 71.78 27.07 -10.69
C ASN A 302 71.87 26.32 -12.02
N ASN A 303 72.14 27.03 -13.12
CA ASN A 303 72.37 26.50 -14.47
C ASN A 303 73.71 26.98 -15.02
N GLY A 304 74.77 26.90 -14.21
CA GLY A 304 76.13 27.30 -14.62
C GLY A 304 76.28 28.81 -14.88
N SER A 305 75.40 29.64 -14.31
CA SER A 305 75.33 31.09 -14.54
C SER A 305 75.00 31.47 -16.00
N TYR A 306 74.35 30.58 -16.74
CA TYR A 306 73.94 30.86 -18.11
C TYR A 306 72.83 31.91 -18.14
N SER A 307 73.15 33.11 -18.67
CA SER A 307 72.17 34.16 -18.92
C SER A 307 71.50 33.95 -20.28
N LEU A 308 70.17 34.00 -20.32
CA LEU A 308 69.43 33.82 -21.57
C LEU A 308 69.73 34.98 -22.54
N SER A 309 69.90 34.61 -23.79
CA SER A 309 70.14 35.49 -24.92
C SER A 309 68.89 35.64 -25.79
N VAL A 310 68.88 36.66 -26.64
CA VAL A 310 67.77 36.87 -27.58
C VAL A 310 67.68 35.65 -28.50
N SER A 311 66.45 35.14 -28.66
CA SER A 311 66.12 33.98 -29.50
C SER A 311 66.46 32.60 -28.90
N ASP A 312 66.93 32.50 -27.65
CA ASP A 312 66.95 31.20 -26.99
C ASP A 312 65.52 30.63 -26.94
N ARG A 313 65.35 29.39 -27.40
CA ARG A 313 64.07 28.69 -27.36
C ARG A 313 63.86 28.10 -25.97
N ILE A 314 62.83 28.56 -25.27
CA ILE A 314 62.46 28.08 -23.95
C ILE A 314 61.20 27.25 -24.08
N GLN A 315 61.20 26.05 -23.51
CA GLN A 315 60.04 25.16 -23.52
C GLN A 315 59.73 24.67 -22.10
N PHE A 316 58.45 24.62 -21.76
CA PHE A 316 57.95 24.04 -20.51
C PHE A 316 56.95 22.94 -20.79
N ASP A 317 57.28 21.72 -20.38
CA ASP A 317 56.36 20.58 -20.45
C ASP A 317 55.76 20.32 -19.08
N TYR A 318 54.43 20.31 -18.99
CA TYR A 318 53.70 20.08 -17.75
C TYR A 318 52.30 19.53 -17.98
N PHE A 319 51.76 18.89 -16.95
CA PHE A 319 50.35 18.52 -16.87
C PHE A 319 49.53 19.59 -16.12
N TYR A 320 48.31 19.87 -16.59
CA TYR A 320 47.32 20.71 -15.92
C TYR A 320 45.97 19.99 -15.80
#